data_AF-A0A164X3R8-F1
#
_entry.id   AF-A0A164X3R8-F1
#
_cell.length_a   1.000
_cell.length_b   1.000
_cell.length_c   1.000
_cell.angle_alpha   90.00
_cell.angle_beta   90.00
_cell.angle_gamma   90.00
#
_symmetry.space_group_name_H-M   'P 1'
#
loop_
_entity.id
_entity.type
_entity.pdbx_description
1 polymer ?
#
loop_
_entity_poly.entity_id
_entity_poly.type
_entity_poly.pdbx_seq_one_letter_code
_entity_poly.pdbx_strand_id
1 'polypeptide(L)' 'MKRVDPVGVRLRYKKGIERRDFETQWPNALWCMDGHHKLILWGIVIHGFIDAYCRTVISILTLGSHSLMFL' A
#
# COMPACT_ATOMS: atom_id res chain seq x y z
N MET A 1 7.14 13.07 21.02
CA MET A 1 6.62 13.75 19.81
C MET A 1 5.76 15.00 20.07
N LYS A 2 4.84 15.03 21.05
CA LYS A 2 4.05 16.25 21.37
C LYS A 2 4.88 17.48 21.79
N ARG A 3 6.07 17.26 22.36
CA ARG A 3 6.98 18.32 22.83
C ARG A 3 7.71 19.06 21.70
N VAL A 4 7.85 18.44 20.52
CA VAL A 4 8.63 18.97 19.39
C VAL A 4 7.74 19.73 18.41
N ASP A 5 6.52 19.25 18.17
CA ASP A 5 5.55 19.89 17.28
C ASP A 5 4.12 19.71 17.84
N PRO A 6 3.72 20.51 18.84
CA PRO A 6 2.39 20.43 19.43
C PRO A 6 1.30 20.81 18.42
N VAL A 7 1.62 21.65 17.44
CA VAL A 7 0.69 22.16 16.42
C VAL A 7 0.38 21.09 15.38
N GLY A 8 1.39 20.49 14.74
CA GLY A 8 1.18 19.45 13.73
C GLY A 8 0.66 18.14 14.30
N VAL A 9 0.94 17.82 15.58
CA VAL A 9 0.24 16.72 16.28
C VAL A 9 -1.25 17.04 16.41
N ARG A 10 -1.62 18.27 16.78
CA ARG A 10 -3.03 18.67 16.93
C ARG A 10 -3.77 18.77 15.59
N LEU A 11 -3.08 19.15 14.52
CA LEU A 11 -3.63 19.15 13.16
C LEU A 11 -3.88 17.72 12.64
N ARG A 12 -2.96 16.78 12.87
CA ARG A 12 -3.17 15.35 12.55
C ARG A 12 -4.32 14.74 13.33
N TYR A 13 -4.48 15.11 14.60
CA TYR A 13 -5.57 14.64 15.45
C TYR A 13 -6.94 15.18 15.04
N LYS A 14 -6.99 16.38 14.45
CA LYS A 14 -8.24 17.07 14.08
C LYS A 14 -8.93 16.47 12.86
N LYS A 15 -8.26 15.64 12.06
CA LYS A 15 -8.80 15.13 10.80
C LYS A 15 -8.15 13.79 10.43
N GLY A 16 -8.39 12.77 11.24
CA GLY A 16 -8.15 11.40 10.79
C GLY A 16 -9.09 11.13 9.61
N ILE A 17 -8.56 10.61 8.50
CA ILE A 17 -9.41 10.01 7.48
C ILE A 17 -10.10 8.84 8.17
N GLU A 18 -11.42 8.90 8.29
CA GLU A 18 -12.22 7.77 8.75
C GLU A 18 -12.03 6.67 7.72
N ARG A 19 -11.27 5.64 8.09
CA ARG A 19 -11.09 4.47 7.25
C ARG A 19 -12.46 3.80 7.17
N ARG A 20 -13.04 3.79 5.98
CA ARG A 20 -14.25 3.01 5.74
C ARG A 20 -13.89 1.53 5.78
N ASP A 21 -14.76 0.74 6.39
CA ASP A 21 -14.68 -0.71 6.27
C ASP A 21 -14.94 -1.07 4.82
N PHE A 22 -13.89 -1.59 4.18
CA PHE A 22 -13.91 -1.92 2.77
C PHE A 22 -14.38 -3.37 2.63
N GLU A 23 -15.68 -3.57 2.75
CA GLU A 23 -16.30 -4.89 2.63
C GLU A 23 -16.78 -5.12 1.20
N THR A 24 -16.48 -6.31 0.68
CA THR A 24 -17.03 -6.78 -0.59
C THR A 24 -18.01 -7.91 -0.30
N GLN A 25 -18.95 -8.13 -1.22
CA GLN A 25 -20.05 -9.06 -0.97
C GLN A 25 -19.66 -10.54 -1.18
N TRP A 26 -18.59 -10.82 -1.94
CA TRP A 26 -18.15 -12.19 -2.25
C TRP A 26 -16.63 -12.26 -2.51
N PRO A 27 -16.01 -13.46 -2.34
CA PRO A 27 -14.63 -13.69 -2.76
C PRO A 27 -14.44 -13.39 -4.25
N ASN A 28 -13.28 -12.87 -4.64
CA ASN A 28 -12.96 -12.48 -6.03
C ASN A 28 -13.87 -11.39 -6.63
N ALA A 29 -14.68 -10.69 -5.81
CA ALA A 29 -15.44 -9.52 -6.28
C ALA A 29 -14.53 -8.33 -6.64
N LEU A 30 -13.43 -8.18 -5.91
CA LEU A 30 -12.49 -7.08 -6.04
C LEU A 30 -11.11 -7.51 -5.56
N TRP A 31 -10.09 -7.18 -6.33
CA TRP A 31 -8.71 -7.37 -5.94
C TRP A 31 -8.05 -6.02 -5.67
N CYS A 32 -7.35 -5.93 -4.55
CA CYS A 32 -6.49 -4.80 -4.23
C CYS A 32 -5.08 -5.11 -4.76
N MET A 33 -4.52 -4.20 -5.55
CA MET A 33 -3.12 -4.24 -5.99
C MET A 33 -2.34 -3.14 -5.27
N ASP A 34 -1.18 -3.47 -4.69
CA ASP A 34 -0.27 -2.49 -4.08
C ASP A 34 1.18 -2.72 -4.53
N GLY A 35 1.93 -1.63 -4.68
CA GLY A 35 3.31 -1.60 -5.17
C GLY A 35 4.30 -1.28 -4.05
N HIS A 36 5.26 -2.17 -3.85
CA HIS A 36 6.36 -1.99 -2.91
C HIS A 36 7.63 -1.54 -3.63
N HIS A 37 7.93 -0.25 -3.54
CA HIS A 37 9.02 0.40 -4.27
C HIS A 37 10.30 0.60 -3.45
N LYS A 38 10.43 0.04 -2.24
CA LYS A 38 11.62 0.26 -1.40
C LYS A 38 12.92 -0.27 -2.03
N LEU A 39 12.81 -1.25 -2.92
CA LEU A 39 13.93 -1.91 -3.58
C LEU A 39 14.20 -1.36 -4.99
N ILE A 40 13.58 -0.23 -5.36
CA ILE A 40 13.69 0.34 -6.71
C ILE A 40 15.13 0.74 -7.05
N LEU A 41 15.94 1.12 -6.06
CA LEU A 41 17.37 1.40 -6.23
C LEU A 41 18.18 0.18 -6.65
N TRP A 42 17.66 -1.02 -6.42
CA TRP A 42 18.23 -2.29 -6.88
C TRP A 42 17.50 -2.85 -8.11
N GLY A 43 16.64 -2.05 -8.73
CA GLY A 43 15.87 -2.45 -9.92
C GLY A 43 14.75 -3.45 -9.62
N ILE A 44 14.30 -3.53 -8.36
CA ILE A 44 13.25 -4.47 -7.93
C ILE A 44 12.02 -3.70 -7.47
N VAL A 45 10.86 -4.00 -8.04
CA VAL A 45 9.55 -3.54 -7.57
C VAL A 45 8.67 -4.77 -7.34
N ILE A 46 8.04 -4.84 -6.17
CA ILE A 46 7.17 -5.97 -5.81
C ILE A 46 5.72 -5.48 -5.85
N HIS A 47 4.89 -6.06 -6.68
CA HIS A 47 3.45 -5.81 -6.70
C HIS A 47 2.72 -6.98 -6.03
N GLY A 48 1.90 -6.69 -5.02
CA GLY A 48 1.07 -7.69 -4.35
C GLY A 48 -0.38 -7.54 -4.75
N PHE A 49 -1.08 -8.66 -4.90
CA PHE A 49 -2.52 -8.72 -5.16
C PHE A 49 -3.21 -9.47 -4.02
N ILE A 50 -4.26 -8.85 -3.47
CA ILE A 50 -4.98 -9.35 -2.31
C ILE A 50 -6.48 -9.36 -2.63
N ASP A 51 -7.18 -10.44 -2.27
CA ASP A 51 -8.64 -10.45 -2.33
C ASP A 51 -9.22 -9.48 -1.30
N ALA A 52 -10.06 -8.55 -1.73
CA ALA A 52 -10.62 -7.55 -0.82
C ALA A 52 -11.61 -8.16 0.20
N TYR A 53 -12.20 -9.31 -0.13
CA TYR A 53 -13.14 -10.03 0.73
C TYR A 53 -12.43 -10.75 1.87
N CYS A 54 -11.65 -11.79 1.55
CA CYS A 54 -11.03 -12.65 2.56
C CYS A 54 -9.63 -12.21 2.98
N ARG A 55 -9.08 -11.13 2.41
CA ARG A 55 -7.73 -10.60 2.68
C ARG A 55 -6.61 -11.60 2.39
N THR A 56 -6.87 -12.63 1.57
CA THR A 56 -5.84 -13.59 1.17
C THR A 56 -4.99 -13.03 0.04
N VAL A 57 -3.68 -13.29 0.09
CA VAL A 57 -2.77 -12.98 -1.02
C VAL A 57 -3.08 -13.93 -2.17
N ILE A 58 -3.46 -13.36 -3.31
CA ILE A 58 -3.74 -14.13 -4.53
C ILE A 58 -2.46 -14.30 -5.34
N SER A 59 -1.66 -13.24 -5.46
CA SER A 59 -0.43 -13.28 -6.23
C SER A 59 0.58 -12.22 -5.80
N ILE A 60 1.84 -12.47 -6.12
CA ILE A 60 2.96 -11.55 -5.96
C ILE A 60 3.70 -11.52 -7.28
N LEU A 61 3.88 -10.33 -7.86
CA LEU A 61 4.64 -10.09 -9.06
C LEU A 61 5.90 -9.28 -8.72
N THR A 62 7.06 -9.88 -8.90
CA THR A 62 8.34 -9.17 -8.81
C THR A 62 8.75 -8.71 -10.20
N LEU A 63 8.77 -7.40 -10.41
CA LEU A 63 9.41 -6.81 -11.59
C LEU A 63 10.85 -6.49 -11.19
N GLY A 64 11.74 -7.38 -11.60
CA GLY A 64 13.18 -7.20 -11.50
C GLY A 64 13.73 -6.87 -12.88
N SER A 65 14.57 -5.86 -12.98
CA SER A 65 15.17 -5.51 -14.26
C SER A 65 16.68 -5.60 -14.17
N HIS A 66 17.25 -6.50 -14.97
CA HIS A 66 18.63 -6.33 -15.45
C HIS A 66 18.76 -5.12 -16.40
N SER A 67 17.65 -4.44 -16.72
CA SER A 67 17.57 -3.42 -17.77
C SER A 67 16.56 -2.29 -17.47
N LEU A 68 16.47 -1.82 -16.20
CA LEU A 68 15.84 -0.51 -15.91
C LEU A 68 16.94 0.54 -15.81
N MET A 69 17.60 0.76 -16.94
CA MET A 69 18.21 2.05 -17.23
C MET A 69 17.07 2.89 -17.84
N PHE A 70 16.84 4.10 -17.31
CA PHE A 70 15.91 5.12 -17.78
C PHE A 70 14.42 4.97 -17.36
N LEU A 71 14.11 5.53 -16.19
CA LEU A 71 13.16 6.65 -16.03
C LEU A 71 13.62 7.52 -14.86
#